data_AF-A0A0M7B500-F1
#
_entry.id   AF-A0A0M7B500-F1
#
_cell.length_a   1.000
_cell.length_b   1.000
_cell.length_c   1.000
_cell.angle_alpha   90.00
_cell.angle_beta   90.00
_cell.angle_gamma   90.00
#
_symmetry.space_group_name_H-M   'P 1'
#
loop_
_entity.id
_entity.type
_entity.pdbx_description
1 polymer ?
#
loop_
_entity_poly.entity_id
_entity_poly.type
_entity_poly.pdbx_seq_one_letter_code
_entity_poly.pdbx_strand_id
1 'polypeptide(L)'
;MTRSQQNFQTAGCSISRRRPRLRANIFQGLPAFSPEEEQQPHFFPWDEARTIPLIENFEVEVERIVTFRPFAHHLKQPDCATYVLWGEGDEAHMTNLQTARQASGPFEVPAFSPDYDHVMTLKSAPNWLDAPLLEAGVPVSVPSIRLNDPETGRPTIPVGVPIEEGTKLTVLYRGVGDPRIVVAGRSPLAGTAVCNSEGMDASSEKDALVMSGTPEELMR
;
A
#
# COMPACT_ATOMS: atom_id res chain seq x y z
N MET A 1 40.26 30.30 -37.43
CA MET A 1 39.29 29.59 -38.28
C MET A 1 39.79 28.18 -38.52
N THR A 2 39.25 27.21 -37.77
CA THR A 2 39.11 25.80 -38.18
C THR A 2 38.20 25.13 -37.15
N ARG A 3 36.96 24.85 -37.56
CA ARG A 3 35.97 24.09 -36.80
C ARG A 3 36.32 22.60 -36.93
N SER A 4 36.55 21.91 -35.81
CA SER A 4 36.45 20.45 -35.74
C SER A 4 35.18 20.11 -34.97
N GLN A 5 34.28 19.38 -35.61
CA GLN A 5 33.08 18.83 -35.00
C GLN A 5 33.49 17.83 -33.92
N GLN A 6 33.14 18.10 -32.66
CA GLN A 6 33.05 17.07 -31.63
C GLN A 6 31.58 16.77 -31.41
N ASN A 7 31.17 15.59 -31.85
CA ASN A 7 29.89 14.99 -31.53
C ASN A 7 29.82 14.76 -30.02
N PHE A 8 28.87 15.42 -29.38
CA PHE A 8 28.39 15.05 -28.05
C PHE A 8 27.72 13.68 -28.17
N GLN A 9 28.43 12.62 -27.79
CA GLN A 9 27.77 11.39 -27.36
C GLN A 9 27.17 11.66 -25.99
N THR A 10 25.88 11.94 -25.97
CA THR A 10 25.05 11.87 -24.76
C THR A 10 25.17 10.46 -24.20
N ALA A 11 25.67 10.38 -22.97
CA ALA A 11 25.66 9.16 -22.18
C ALA A 11 24.20 8.70 -22.01
N GLY A 12 23.83 7.69 -22.79
CA GLY A 12 22.58 6.98 -22.62
C GLY A 12 22.60 6.30 -21.26
N CYS A 13 21.71 6.75 -20.37
CA CYS A 13 21.38 6.06 -19.13
C CYS A 13 20.97 4.63 -19.49
N SER A 14 21.83 3.66 -19.18
CA SER A 14 21.55 2.25 -19.39
C SER A 14 20.45 1.83 -18.41
N ILE A 15 19.27 1.51 -18.95
CA ILE A 15 18.22 0.81 -18.22
C ILE A 15 18.82 -0.51 -17.74
N SER A 16 19.04 -0.63 -16.42
CA SER A 16 19.66 -1.80 -15.83
C SER A 16 18.79 -3.05 -16.05
N ARG A 17 19.38 -4.09 -16.66
CA ARG A 17 18.85 -5.45 -16.72
C ARG A 17 18.67 -6.02 -15.30
N ARG A 18 17.55 -5.74 -14.63
CA ARG A 18 17.16 -6.46 -13.41
C ARG A 18 16.41 -7.73 -13.81
N ARG A 19 16.77 -8.87 -13.20
CA ARG A 19 16.14 -10.16 -13.48
C ARG A 19 14.64 -10.05 -13.15
N PRO A 20 13.72 -10.28 -14.11
CA PRO A 20 12.29 -10.23 -13.84
C PRO A 20 11.80 -11.46 -13.08
N ARG A 21 12.68 -12.40 -12.72
CA ARG A 21 12.33 -13.69 -12.12
C ARG A 21 12.92 -13.83 -10.73
N LEU A 22 12.09 -14.23 -9.78
CA LEU A 22 12.45 -14.46 -8.37
C LEU A 22 11.82 -15.75 -7.87
N ARG A 23 12.54 -16.48 -7.02
CA ARG A 23 12.01 -17.65 -6.31
C ARG A 23 11.28 -17.18 -5.06
N ALA A 24 10.07 -17.70 -4.86
CA ALA A 24 9.20 -17.27 -3.78
C ALA A 24 8.47 -18.46 -3.13
N ASN A 25 7.94 -18.19 -1.95
CA ASN A 25 7.04 -19.03 -1.18
C ASN A 25 5.75 -18.22 -0.93
N ILE A 26 4.58 -18.87 -0.97
CA ILE A 26 3.31 -18.27 -0.53
C ILE A 26 2.96 -18.85 0.83
N PHE A 27 2.74 -17.96 1.79
CA PHE A 27 2.26 -18.31 3.12
C PHE A 27 0.82 -17.86 3.27
N GLN A 28 0.06 -18.55 4.13
CA GLN A 28 -1.31 -18.18 4.45
C GLN A 28 -1.38 -17.63 5.87
N GLY A 29 -1.92 -16.42 6.00
CA GLY A 29 -2.13 -15.75 7.28
C GLY A 29 -0.87 -15.35 8.04
N LEU A 30 -1.03 -14.75 9.23
CA LEU A 30 0.06 -14.45 10.16
C LEU A 30 0.22 -15.59 11.17
N PRO A 31 1.41 -16.20 11.31
CA PRO A 31 1.65 -17.13 12.40
C PRO A 31 1.69 -16.35 13.72
N ALA A 32 1.22 -16.96 14.80
CA ALA A 32 1.38 -16.37 16.13
C ALA A 32 2.87 -16.27 16.50
N PHE A 33 3.25 -15.20 17.20
CA PHE A 33 4.59 -15.03 17.76
C PHE A 33 4.53 -14.30 19.09
N SER A 34 5.52 -14.55 19.95
CA SER A 34 5.67 -13.85 21.22
C SER A 34 6.50 -12.56 21.06
N PRO A 35 6.37 -11.60 21.98
CA PRO A 35 7.20 -10.39 21.98
C PRO A 35 8.70 -10.69 22.06
N GLU A 36 9.09 -11.78 22.72
CA GLU A 36 10.49 -12.22 22.79
C GLU A 36 11.01 -12.75 21.45
N GLU A 37 10.16 -13.42 20.66
CA GLU A 37 10.51 -13.85 19.30
C GLU A 37 10.69 -12.63 18.38
N GLU A 38 9.81 -11.64 18.48
CA GLU A 38 9.87 -10.41 17.67
C GLU A 38 11.17 -9.61 17.91
N GLN A 39 11.72 -9.68 19.13
CA GLN A 39 12.97 -9.02 19.48
C GLN A 39 14.23 -9.74 18.97
N GLN A 40 14.10 -10.94 18.38
CA GLN A 40 15.26 -11.67 17.86
C GLN A 40 15.87 -10.97 16.65
N PRO A 41 17.21 -10.92 16.54
CA PRO A 41 17.87 -10.45 15.32
C PRO A 41 17.41 -11.28 14.12
N HIS A 42 16.96 -10.60 13.06
CA HIS A 42 16.41 -11.22 11.84
C HIS A 42 15.06 -11.95 12.02
N PHE A 43 14.27 -11.58 13.02
CA PHE A 43 12.90 -12.07 13.14
C PHE A 43 12.12 -11.90 11.83
N PHE A 44 11.54 -13.01 11.36
CA PHE A 44 10.64 -13.06 10.24
C PHE A 44 9.46 -13.96 10.63
N PRO A 45 8.20 -13.46 10.64
CA PRO A 45 7.07 -14.24 11.12
C PRO A 45 6.93 -15.60 10.42
N TRP A 46 7.14 -15.61 9.10
CA TRP A 46 7.03 -16.79 8.24
C TRP A 46 8.36 -17.54 8.04
N ASP A 47 9.21 -17.56 9.06
CA ASP A 47 10.43 -18.36 9.03
C ASP A 47 10.10 -19.85 8.77
N GLU A 48 10.91 -20.51 7.94
CA GLU A 48 10.71 -21.92 7.55
C GLU A 48 10.90 -22.89 8.73
N ALA A 49 11.54 -22.47 9.82
CA ALA A 49 11.60 -23.22 11.06
C ALA A 49 10.25 -23.25 11.79
N ARG A 50 9.36 -22.27 11.55
CA ARG A 50 8.09 -22.05 12.26
C ARG A 50 6.87 -22.38 11.41
N THR A 51 7.00 -22.24 10.09
CA THR A 51 5.86 -22.36 9.17
C THR A 51 6.19 -23.20 7.94
N ILE A 52 5.14 -23.77 7.36
CA ILE A 52 5.17 -24.50 6.09
C ILE A 52 4.51 -23.60 5.03
N PRO A 53 5.20 -23.27 3.93
CA PRO A 53 4.58 -22.55 2.81
C PRO A 53 3.38 -23.33 2.26
N LEU A 54 2.30 -22.62 1.92
CA LEU A 54 1.18 -23.19 1.18
C LEU A 54 1.61 -23.59 -0.24
N ILE A 55 2.46 -22.77 -0.85
CA ILE A 55 3.12 -23.06 -2.13
C ILE A 55 4.60 -22.72 -1.98
N GLU A 56 5.46 -23.71 -2.20
CA GLU A 56 6.91 -23.55 -2.03
C GLU A 56 7.66 -23.44 -3.37
N ASN A 57 8.78 -22.72 -3.34
CA ASN A 57 9.82 -22.71 -4.37
C ASN A 57 9.31 -22.53 -5.82
N PHE A 58 8.30 -21.69 -6.00
CA PHE A 58 7.83 -21.33 -7.33
C PHE A 58 8.59 -20.11 -7.84
N GLU A 59 8.55 -19.91 -9.16
CA GLU A 59 9.18 -18.76 -9.79
C GLU A 59 8.12 -17.74 -10.17
N VAL A 60 8.31 -16.52 -9.69
CA VAL A 60 7.50 -15.36 -10.04
C VAL A 60 8.21 -14.62 -11.15
N GLU A 61 7.50 -14.36 -12.26
CA GLU A 61 7.93 -13.41 -13.28
C GLU A 61 7.17 -12.10 -13.10
N VAL A 62 7.91 -11.00 -12.93
CA VAL A 62 7.35 -9.66 -12.84
C VAL A 62 7.22 -9.11 -14.24
N GLU A 63 6.01 -9.19 -14.79
CA GLU A 63 5.70 -8.61 -16.10
C GLU A 63 5.67 -7.08 -16.07
N ARG A 64 5.14 -6.52 -14.97
CA ARG A 64 4.92 -5.08 -14.84
C ARG A 64 4.91 -4.62 -13.39
N ILE A 65 5.44 -3.42 -13.19
CA ILE A 65 5.29 -2.67 -11.94
C ILE A 65 4.20 -1.63 -12.15
N VAL A 66 3.07 -1.75 -11.44
CA VAL A 66 1.96 -0.78 -11.53
C VAL A 66 2.30 0.51 -10.82
N THR A 67 2.87 0.40 -9.62
CA THR A 67 3.29 1.55 -8.82
C THR A 67 4.62 1.26 -8.14
N PHE A 68 5.54 2.21 -8.23
CA PHE A 68 6.73 2.25 -7.41
C PHE A 68 6.86 3.69 -6.91
N ARG A 69 6.65 3.88 -5.62
CA ARG A 69 6.68 5.20 -5.01
C ARG A 69 7.53 5.17 -3.75
N PRO A 70 8.60 5.98 -3.66
CA PRO A 70 9.29 6.16 -2.39
C PRO A 70 8.35 6.86 -1.40
N PHE A 71 8.44 6.51 -0.12
CA PHE A 71 7.70 7.22 0.92
C PHE A 71 8.11 8.70 0.93
N ALA A 72 7.16 9.57 0.56
CA ALA A 72 7.40 11.00 0.43
C ALA A 72 7.12 11.68 1.78
N HIS A 73 8.05 11.51 2.71
CA HIS A 73 7.92 11.96 4.11
C HIS A 73 7.85 13.49 4.33
N HIS A 74 7.87 14.27 3.25
CA HIS A 74 7.77 15.73 3.32
C HIS A 74 6.38 16.24 2.91
N LEU A 75 5.53 15.36 2.37
CA LEU A 75 4.17 15.72 1.94
C LEU A 75 3.22 15.68 3.13
N LYS A 76 2.37 16.71 3.24
CA LYS A 76 1.31 16.77 4.25
C LYS A 76 0.30 15.65 4.00
N GLN A 77 -0.20 15.04 5.08
CA GLN A 77 -1.31 14.10 5.02
C GLN A 77 -2.55 14.76 4.37
N PRO A 78 -3.18 14.13 3.37
CA PRO A 78 -4.38 14.64 2.74
C PRO A 78 -5.59 14.57 3.69
N ASP A 79 -6.64 15.36 3.43
CA ASP A 79 -7.84 15.38 4.27
C ASP A 79 -8.66 14.08 4.21
N CYS A 80 -8.51 13.33 3.11
CA CYS A 80 -9.14 12.03 2.92
C CYS A 80 -8.15 11.04 2.30
N ALA A 81 -8.40 9.75 2.51
CA ALA A 81 -7.55 8.69 2.01
C ALA A 81 -7.45 8.72 0.48
N THR A 82 -6.25 8.49 -0.02
CA THR A 82 -5.98 8.38 -1.46
C THR A 82 -5.53 6.97 -1.73
N TYR A 83 -6.15 6.32 -2.71
CA TYR A 83 -5.82 4.96 -3.13
C TYR A 83 -5.24 4.98 -4.53
N VAL A 84 -4.39 4.01 -4.86
CA VAL A 84 -4.18 3.62 -6.25
C VAL A 84 -5.28 2.65 -6.62
N LEU A 85 -5.96 2.88 -7.74
CA LEU A 85 -6.91 1.96 -8.37
C LEU A 85 -6.25 1.38 -9.61
N TRP A 86 -6.13 0.06 -9.69
CA TRP A 86 -5.56 -0.63 -10.85
C TRP A 86 -6.29 -1.94 -11.15
N GLY A 87 -6.06 -2.54 -12.31
CA GLY A 87 -6.71 -3.78 -12.70
C GLY A 87 -6.47 -4.16 -14.15
N GLU A 88 -7.08 -5.25 -14.59
CA GLU A 88 -7.08 -5.71 -15.97
C GLU A 88 -8.40 -6.43 -16.27
N GLY A 89 -8.97 -6.19 -17.46
CA GLY A 89 -10.27 -6.76 -17.82
C GLY A 89 -11.38 -6.32 -16.86
N ASP A 90 -12.03 -7.28 -16.20
CA ASP A 90 -13.08 -7.03 -15.20
C ASP A 90 -12.57 -7.09 -13.74
N GLU A 91 -11.26 -7.30 -13.54
CA GLU A 91 -10.64 -7.30 -12.23
C GLU A 91 -10.11 -5.91 -11.89
N ALA A 92 -10.34 -5.44 -10.67
CA ALA A 92 -9.80 -4.19 -10.18
C ALA A 92 -9.53 -4.23 -8.67
N HIS A 93 -8.50 -3.51 -8.25
CA HIS A 93 -7.98 -3.50 -6.89
C HIS A 93 -7.63 -2.08 -6.47
N MET A 94 -7.61 -1.85 -5.15
CA MET A 94 -7.23 -0.59 -4.55
C MET A 94 -6.26 -0.80 -3.38
N THR A 95 -5.28 0.08 -3.23
CA THR A 95 -4.35 0.13 -2.10
C THR A 95 -4.20 1.55 -1.61
N ASN A 96 -4.21 1.76 -0.28
CA ASN A 96 -4.01 3.08 0.29
C ASN A 96 -2.60 3.61 -0.05
N LEU A 97 -2.52 4.86 -0.47
CA LEU A 97 -1.27 5.57 -0.67
C LEU A 97 -0.85 6.20 0.65
N GLN A 98 0.11 5.57 1.31
CA GLN A 98 0.66 6.09 2.55
C GLN A 98 1.41 7.41 2.31
N THR A 99 1.12 8.44 3.09
CA THR A 99 1.74 9.77 3.03
C THR A 99 2.09 10.25 4.42
N ALA A 100 3.37 10.58 4.65
CA ALA A 100 3.88 10.72 6.01
C ALA A 100 4.53 12.08 6.26
N ARG A 101 3.75 13.10 6.59
CA ARG A 101 4.21 14.20 7.45
C ARG A 101 3.02 14.80 8.19
N GLN A 102 3.08 14.76 9.52
CA GLN A 102 2.23 15.62 10.32
C GLN A 102 2.76 17.04 10.18
N ALA A 103 1.90 18.02 9.89
CA ALA A 103 2.33 19.40 9.77
C ALA A 103 2.87 19.88 11.14
N SER A 104 4.20 19.86 11.29
CA SER A 104 4.89 20.35 12.48
C SER A 104 5.19 21.85 12.31
N GLY A 105 5.08 22.62 13.39
CA GLY A 105 5.48 24.04 13.41
C GLY A 105 6.97 24.22 13.06
N PRO A 106 7.43 25.46 12.77
CA PRO A 106 8.81 25.72 12.34
C PRO A 106 9.90 25.34 13.37
N PHE A 107 9.51 25.00 14.60
CA PHE A 107 10.40 24.62 15.71
C PHE A 107 10.07 23.25 16.31
N GLU A 108 9.23 22.46 15.66
CA GLU A 108 8.84 21.12 16.11
C GLU A 108 9.57 20.05 15.30
N VAL A 109 10.04 19.01 15.99
CA VAL A 109 10.63 17.83 15.36
C VAL A 109 9.61 17.26 14.36
N PRO A 110 10.00 16.95 13.11
CA PRO A 110 9.11 16.31 12.15
C PRO A 110 8.51 15.04 12.75
N ALA A 111 7.20 15.06 12.98
CA ALA A 111 6.44 13.88 13.33
C ALA A 111 5.85 13.26 12.06
N PHE A 112 5.87 11.94 11.99
CA PHE A 112 5.20 11.21 10.93
C PHE A 112 3.73 11.07 11.32
N SER A 113 2.82 11.44 10.42
CA SER A 113 1.40 11.16 10.65
C SER A 113 1.19 9.66 10.81
N PRO A 114 0.26 9.22 11.67
CA PRO A 114 -0.16 7.84 11.63
C PRO A 114 -0.86 7.60 10.29
N ASP A 115 -0.60 6.45 9.70
CA ASP A 115 -1.21 6.01 8.45
C ASP A 115 -1.59 4.53 8.60
N TYR A 116 -2.27 3.99 7.60
CA TYR A 116 -2.71 2.61 7.59
C TYR A 116 -2.41 1.97 6.24
N ASP A 117 -2.14 0.67 6.26
CA ASP A 117 -2.15 -0.15 5.06
C ASP A 117 -3.56 -0.72 4.85
N HIS A 118 -3.98 -0.75 3.60
CA HIS A 118 -5.24 -1.37 3.22
C HIS A 118 -5.16 -1.74 1.76
N VAL A 119 -5.31 -3.04 1.50
CA VAL A 119 -5.45 -3.61 0.17
C VAL A 119 -6.83 -4.19 0.05
N MET A 120 -7.53 -3.84 -1.02
CA MET A 120 -8.86 -4.35 -1.32
C MET A 120 -9.01 -4.67 -2.81
N THR A 121 -9.92 -5.57 -3.11
CA THR A 121 -10.40 -5.84 -4.47
C THR A 121 -11.75 -5.16 -4.66
N LEU A 122 -12.12 -4.82 -5.89
CA LEU A 122 -13.46 -4.37 -6.26
C LEU A 122 -14.30 -5.55 -6.76
N LYS A 123 -15.63 -5.43 -6.72
CA LYS A 123 -16.52 -6.47 -7.26
C LYS A 123 -16.37 -6.67 -8.77
N SER A 124 -16.01 -5.61 -9.47
CA SER A 124 -15.81 -5.57 -10.92
C SER A 124 -14.98 -4.34 -11.27
N ALA A 125 -14.48 -4.28 -12.50
CA ALA A 125 -13.83 -3.08 -13.00
C ALA A 125 -14.82 -1.89 -13.05
N PRO A 126 -14.37 -0.66 -12.75
CA PRO A 126 -15.20 0.53 -12.90
C PRO A 126 -15.53 0.79 -14.38
N ASN A 127 -16.81 0.97 -14.69
CA ASN A 127 -17.27 1.26 -16.06
C ASN A 127 -16.94 2.68 -16.58
N TRP A 128 -16.39 3.53 -15.72
CA TRP A 128 -16.08 4.94 -16.02
C TRP A 128 -14.60 5.18 -16.29
N LEU A 129 -13.75 4.16 -16.13
CA LEU A 129 -12.31 4.25 -16.34
C LEU A 129 -11.90 3.36 -17.51
N ASP A 130 -11.23 3.93 -18.50
CA ASP A 130 -10.79 3.18 -19.68
C ASP A 130 -9.74 2.12 -19.30
N ALA A 131 -9.76 0.97 -19.99
CA ALA A 131 -8.87 -0.16 -19.71
C ALA A 131 -7.38 0.23 -19.64
N PRO A 132 -6.81 1.04 -20.56
CA PRO A 132 -5.40 1.43 -20.45
C PRO A 132 -5.07 2.24 -19.19
N LEU A 133 -6.03 3.02 -18.68
CA LEU A 133 -5.86 3.78 -17.45
C LEU A 133 -5.98 2.87 -16.22
N LEU A 134 -6.90 1.92 -16.25
CA LEU A 134 -7.05 0.91 -15.20
C LEU A 134 -5.78 0.05 -15.09
N GLU A 135 -5.25 -0.41 -16.22
CA GLU A 135 -3.99 -1.16 -16.27
C GLU A 135 -2.83 -0.32 -15.73
N ALA A 136 -2.69 0.93 -16.17
CA ALA A 136 -1.63 1.82 -15.71
C ALA A 136 -1.67 2.10 -14.20
N GLY A 137 -2.86 2.06 -13.59
CA GLY A 137 -3.08 2.44 -12.21
C GLY A 137 -3.26 3.96 -12.06
N VAL A 138 -4.28 4.38 -11.34
CA VAL A 138 -4.63 5.79 -11.17
C VAL A 138 -4.91 6.15 -9.72
N PRO A 139 -4.54 7.36 -9.25
CA PRO A 139 -4.90 7.79 -7.92
C PRO A 139 -6.38 8.17 -7.87
N VAL A 140 -7.07 7.73 -6.82
CA VAL A 140 -8.44 8.11 -6.49
C VAL A 140 -8.52 8.51 -5.02
N SER A 141 -9.24 9.58 -4.72
CA SER A 141 -9.52 9.96 -3.33
C SER A 141 -10.84 9.34 -2.88
N VAL A 142 -10.93 8.94 -1.61
CA VAL A 142 -12.10 8.30 -1.01
C VAL A 142 -12.64 9.22 0.10
N PRO A 143 -13.57 10.14 -0.20
CA PRO A 143 -14.00 11.17 0.74
C PRO A 143 -14.64 10.65 2.04
N SER A 144 -15.18 9.43 2.03
CA SER A 144 -15.76 8.79 3.21
C SER A 144 -14.72 8.38 4.26
N ILE A 145 -13.43 8.29 3.88
CA ILE A 145 -12.34 7.99 4.80
C ILE A 145 -11.56 9.28 5.05
N ARG A 146 -11.89 9.95 6.15
CA ARG A 146 -11.19 11.17 6.60
C ARG A 146 -9.92 10.79 7.34
N LEU A 147 -8.83 11.50 7.05
CA LEU A 147 -7.55 11.31 7.71
C LEU A 147 -7.19 12.42 8.69
N ASN A 148 -8.03 13.46 8.76
CA ASN A 148 -7.95 14.49 9.78
C ASN A 148 -9.36 14.74 10.32
N ASP A 149 -9.43 14.93 11.64
CA ASP A 149 -10.63 15.39 12.31
C ASP A 149 -10.92 16.85 11.90
N PRO A 150 -12.14 17.16 11.40
CA PRO A 150 -12.43 18.49 10.84
C PRO A 150 -12.52 19.59 11.90
N GLU A 151 -12.75 19.26 13.17
CA GLU A 151 -12.92 20.24 14.25
C GLU A 151 -11.58 20.55 14.92
N THR A 152 -10.78 19.52 15.15
CA THR A 152 -9.53 19.59 15.92
C THR A 152 -8.29 19.60 15.03
N GLY A 153 -8.40 19.20 13.77
CA GLY A 153 -7.28 19.06 12.84
C GLY A 153 -6.31 17.93 13.21
N ARG A 154 -6.67 17.07 14.18
CA ARG A 154 -5.85 15.95 14.60
C ARG A 154 -5.90 14.83 13.57
N PRO A 155 -4.79 14.12 13.30
CA PRO A 155 -4.82 12.94 12.45
C PRO A 155 -5.83 11.91 12.94
N THR A 156 -6.58 11.34 12.02
CA THR A 156 -7.49 10.22 12.26
C THR A 156 -7.06 9.07 11.36
N ILE A 157 -6.95 7.87 11.90
CA ILE A 157 -6.80 6.67 11.05
C ILE A 157 -7.97 5.72 11.31
N PRO A 158 -8.40 4.97 10.29
CA PRO A 158 -9.37 3.91 10.49
C PRO A 158 -8.86 2.87 11.49
N VAL A 159 -9.76 2.38 12.33
CA VAL A 159 -9.52 1.23 13.20
C VAL A 159 -10.12 0.01 12.50
N GLY A 160 -9.30 -0.99 12.18
CA GLY A 160 -9.73 -2.17 11.43
C GLY A 160 -9.95 -1.92 9.93
N VAL A 161 -10.84 -2.71 9.31
CA VAL A 161 -11.14 -2.62 7.87
C VAL A 161 -12.04 -1.40 7.60
N PRO A 162 -11.60 -0.40 6.84
CA PRO A 162 -12.35 0.85 6.66
C PRO A 162 -13.56 0.73 5.71
N ILE A 163 -13.63 -0.36 4.95
CA ILE A 163 -14.58 -0.55 3.85
C ILE A 163 -15.11 -1.98 3.91
N GLU A 164 -16.41 -2.13 4.12
CA GLU A 164 -17.07 -3.43 4.07
C GLU A 164 -17.31 -3.91 2.63
N GLU A 165 -17.24 -5.23 2.42
CA GLU A 165 -17.55 -5.85 1.14
C GLU A 165 -18.99 -5.54 0.70
N GLY A 166 -19.18 -5.22 -0.59
CA GLY A 166 -20.46 -4.84 -1.18
C GLY A 166 -20.81 -3.36 -1.05
N THR A 167 -20.05 -2.58 -0.27
CA THR A 167 -20.25 -1.14 -0.12
C THR A 167 -20.08 -0.41 -1.45
N LYS A 168 -21.02 0.48 -1.78
CA LYS A 168 -20.85 1.45 -2.88
C LYS A 168 -20.01 2.61 -2.38
N LEU A 169 -18.80 2.73 -2.92
CA LEU A 169 -17.86 3.76 -2.54
C LEU A 169 -17.88 4.90 -3.55
N THR A 170 -18.03 6.12 -3.02
CA THR A 170 -17.79 7.33 -3.78
C THR A 170 -16.30 7.59 -3.85
N VAL A 171 -15.76 7.76 -5.06
CA VAL A 171 -14.37 8.08 -5.31
C VAL A 171 -14.25 9.31 -6.22
N LEU A 172 -13.17 10.07 -6.04
CA LEU A 172 -12.82 11.21 -6.89
C LEU A 172 -11.57 10.87 -7.70
N TYR A 173 -11.70 10.88 -9.03
CA TYR A 173 -10.56 10.61 -9.91
C TYR A 173 -9.52 11.72 -9.75
N ARG A 174 -8.31 11.35 -9.29
CA ARG A 174 -7.22 12.30 -8.98
C ARG A 174 -7.62 13.38 -7.96
N GLY A 175 -8.61 13.10 -7.11
CA GLY A 175 -9.08 14.02 -6.08
C GLY A 175 -9.91 15.21 -6.59
N VAL A 176 -10.32 15.19 -7.86
CA VAL A 176 -11.07 16.29 -8.50
C VAL A 176 -12.23 15.78 -9.35
N GLY A 177 -13.11 16.70 -9.76
CA GLY A 177 -14.19 16.42 -10.71
C GLY A 177 -15.40 15.72 -10.10
N ASP A 178 -16.22 15.14 -10.99
CA ASP A 178 -17.48 14.51 -10.60
C ASP A 178 -17.26 13.23 -9.79
N PRO A 179 -18.06 13.01 -8.74
CA PRO A 179 -18.03 11.76 -7.98
C PRO A 179 -18.28 10.54 -8.86
N ARG A 180 -17.45 9.52 -8.70
CA ARG A 180 -17.59 8.21 -9.35
C ARG A 180 -17.91 7.15 -8.31
N ILE A 181 -18.55 6.07 -8.74
CA ILE A 181 -18.90 4.96 -7.87
C ILE A 181 -18.06 3.74 -8.24
N VAL A 182 -17.56 3.05 -7.23
CA VAL A 182 -17.03 1.69 -7.30
C VAL A 182 -17.72 0.82 -6.26
N VAL A 183 -17.67 -0.50 -6.42
CA VAL A 183 -18.27 -1.43 -5.45
C VAL A 183 -17.17 -2.24 -4.79
N ALA A 184 -17.07 -2.14 -3.47
CA ALA A 184 -16.07 -2.83 -2.68
C ALA A 184 -16.23 -4.36 -2.80
N GLY A 185 -15.13 -5.04 -3.10
CA GLY A 185 -14.99 -6.48 -2.97
C GLY A 185 -14.35 -6.84 -1.61
N ARG A 186 -13.50 -7.87 -1.60
CA ARG A 186 -12.84 -8.36 -0.39
C ARG A 186 -11.62 -7.50 -0.04
N SER A 187 -11.38 -7.30 1.26
CA SER A 187 -10.16 -6.67 1.80
C SER A 187 -9.26 -7.72 2.43
N PRO A 188 -8.28 -8.28 1.70
CA PRO A 188 -7.37 -9.29 2.24
C PRO A 188 -6.41 -8.75 3.31
N LEU A 189 -6.15 -7.44 3.35
CA LEU A 189 -5.22 -6.82 4.29
C LEU A 189 -5.76 -5.45 4.72
N ALA A 190 -5.84 -5.21 6.02
CA ALA A 190 -5.92 -3.88 6.60
C ALA A 190 -5.09 -3.85 7.88
N GLY A 191 -4.34 -2.79 8.13
CA GLY A 191 -3.59 -2.64 9.37
C GLY A 191 -3.12 -1.21 9.59
N THR A 192 -3.06 -0.78 10.84
CA THR A 192 -2.58 0.53 11.27
C THR A 192 -1.10 0.53 11.66
N ALA A 193 -0.40 -0.60 11.45
CA ALA A 193 1.03 -0.71 11.68
C ALA A 193 1.76 0.27 10.75
N VAL A 194 2.20 1.40 11.31
CA VAL A 194 2.87 2.43 10.52
C VAL A 194 4.19 1.87 10.03
N CYS A 195 4.35 1.73 8.71
CA CYS A 195 5.57 1.19 8.12
C CYS A 195 6.85 2.02 8.39
N ASN A 196 6.79 3.10 9.18
CA ASN A 196 7.91 4.04 9.36
C ASN A 196 7.78 5.08 10.50
N SER A 197 6.80 5.04 11.41
CA SER A 197 6.75 6.01 12.52
C SER A 197 7.03 5.34 13.86
N GLU A 198 8.20 5.63 14.43
CA GLU A 198 8.47 5.31 15.83
C GLU A 198 7.48 6.10 16.72
N GLY A 199 6.65 5.40 17.50
CA GLY A 199 5.99 5.97 18.67
C GLY A 199 4.61 6.63 18.50
N MET A 200 3.83 6.27 17.47
CA MET A 200 2.39 6.62 17.44
C MET A 200 1.51 5.38 17.36
N ASP A 201 1.08 4.90 18.53
CA ASP A 201 0.02 3.90 18.65
C ASP A 201 -1.32 4.55 18.31
N ALA A 202 -1.67 4.52 17.03
CA ALA A 202 -2.88 5.15 16.55
C ALA A 202 -4.14 4.25 16.72
N SER A 203 -3.94 2.98 17.08
CA SER A 203 -4.98 2.07 17.55
C SER A 203 -4.42 1.08 18.57
N SER A 204 -5.30 0.37 19.29
CA SER A 204 -4.87 -0.76 20.12
C SER A 204 -4.24 -1.85 19.26
N GLU A 205 -3.29 -2.62 19.81
CA GLU A 205 -2.59 -3.70 19.09
C GLU A 205 -3.56 -4.73 18.48
N LYS A 206 -4.67 -5.01 19.18
CA LYS A 206 -5.73 -5.92 18.73
C LYS A 206 -6.46 -5.42 17.48
N ASP A 207 -6.54 -4.10 17.30
CA ASP A 207 -7.22 -3.48 16.18
C ASP A 207 -6.23 -3.00 15.09
N ALA A 208 -4.93 -3.22 15.32
CA ALA A 208 -3.86 -2.70 14.50
C ALA A 208 -3.58 -3.55 13.26
N LEU A 209 -4.03 -4.79 13.23
CA LEU A 209 -3.84 -5.68 12.08
C LEU A 209 -5.02 -6.62 11.90
N VAL A 210 -5.69 -6.51 10.77
CA VAL A 210 -6.72 -7.43 10.31
C VAL A 210 -6.10 -8.33 9.24
N MET A 211 -5.60 -9.48 9.70
CA MET A 211 -5.09 -10.56 8.87
C MET A 211 -5.57 -11.90 9.43
N SER A 212 -5.84 -12.88 8.56
CA SER A 212 -6.13 -14.24 9.00
C SER A 212 -4.92 -14.83 9.76
N GLY A 213 -5.15 -15.66 10.78
CA GLY A 213 -4.08 -16.48 11.35
C GLY A 213 -3.58 -17.55 10.38
N THR A 214 -2.34 -18.00 10.55
CA THR A 214 -1.83 -19.17 9.83
C THR A 214 -2.53 -20.44 10.31
N PRO A 215 -3.07 -21.28 9.40
CA PRO A 215 -3.69 -22.55 9.75
C PRO A 215 -2.76 -23.47 10.53
N GLU A 216 -3.28 -24.24 11.50
CA GLU A 216 -2.48 -25.13 12.35
C GLU A 216 -1.70 -26.17 11.54
N GLU A 217 -2.27 -26.67 10.44
CA GLU A 217 -1.62 -27.62 9.54
C GLU A 217 -0.42 -27.03 8.77
N LEU A 218 -0.28 -25.70 8.76
CA LEU A 218 0.86 -24.98 8.18
C LEU A 218 1.84 -24.47 9.24
N MET A 219 1.63 -24.81 10.52
CA MET A 219 2.58 -24.54 11.61
C MET A 219 3.54 -25.73 11.80
N ARG A 220 4.76 -25.47 12.29
CA ARG A 220 5.75 -26.50 12.64
C ARG A 220 5.92 -26.66 14.15
#